data_AF-A0A0F9GFH6-F1
#
_entry.id   AF-A0A0F9GFH6-F1
#
_cell.length_a   1.000
_cell.length_b   1.000
_cell.length_c   1.000
_cell.angle_alpha   90.00
_cell.angle_beta   90.00
_cell.angle_gamma   90.00
#
_symmetry.space_group_name_H-M   'P 1'
#
loop_
_entity.id
_entity.type
_entity.pdbx_description
1 polymer ?
#
loop_
_entity_poly.entity_id
_entity_poly.type
_entity_poly.pdbx_seq_one_letter_code
_entity_poly.pdbx_strand_id
1 'polypeptide(L)'
;MRGVWYDPKRELYRAACEHKGKSVFIGRYLTEKEAGLAYDQKAIELWGDKAKLNFGDWNRSTSLQLKCYKLCSPDFDGLTQEQAGAILGVSAPTIFKALRGLQKKCPDIFPIYQRKPKTQRYEDWVVAK
;
A
#
# COMPACT_ATOMS: atom_id res chain seq x y z
N MET A 1 -22.49 -3.89 3.52
CA MET A 1 -21.51 -3.81 2.39
C MET A 1 -21.79 -4.91 1.36
N ARG A 2 -21.31 -4.82 0.10
CA ARG A 2 -21.46 -5.93 -0.88
C ARG A 2 -20.68 -7.15 -0.41
N GLY A 3 -21.32 -8.32 -0.54
CA GLY A 3 -20.71 -9.60 -0.19
C GLY A 3 -20.38 -9.75 1.28
N VAL A 4 -20.95 -8.91 2.15
CA VAL A 4 -20.77 -8.96 3.60
C VAL A 4 -22.15 -9.00 4.27
N TRP A 5 -22.32 -9.92 5.22
CA TRP A 5 -23.55 -10.06 5.99
C TRP A 5 -23.25 -10.49 7.42
N TYR A 6 -24.09 -10.03 8.34
CA TYR A 6 -23.99 -10.41 9.74
C TYR A 6 -24.60 -11.80 9.98
N ASP A 7 -23.87 -12.68 10.68
CA ASP A 7 -24.33 -13.99 11.12
C ASP A 7 -24.69 -13.91 12.62
N PRO A 8 -25.97 -13.71 12.98
CA PRO A 8 -26.38 -13.50 14.38
C PRO A 8 -26.16 -14.72 15.27
N LYS A 9 -26.02 -15.92 14.69
CA LYS A 9 -25.74 -17.14 15.48
C LYS A 9 -24.29 -17.21 15.96
N ARG A 10 -23.40 -16.49 15.29
CA ARG A 10 -21.96 -16.47 15.58
C ARG A 10 -21.48 -15.10 16.03
N GLU A 11 -22.32 -14.08 15.94
CA GLU A 11 -21.98 -12.68 16.22
C GLU A 11 -20.79 -12.19 15.37
N LEU A 12 -20.71 -12.67 14.12
CA LEU A 12 -19.62 -12.37 13.21
C LEU A 12 -20.15 -11.90 11.85
N TYR A 13 -19.36 -11.07 11.17
CA TYR A 13 -19.60 -10.67 9.80
C TYR A 13 -18.96 -11.67 8.85
N ARG A 14 -19.77 -12.31 8.00
CA ARG A 14 -19.32 -13.20 6.95
C ARG A 14 -19.07 -12.42 5.67
N ALA A 15 -17.93 -12.69 5.03
CA ALA A 15 -17.64 -12.24 3.68
C ALA A 15 -17.67 -13.41 2.69
N ALA A 16 -18.37 -13.25 1.57
CA ALA A 16 -18.27 -14.14 0.42
C ALA A 16 -18.54 -13.37 -0.88
N CYS A 17 -17.99 -13.87 -1.98
CA CYS A 17 -18.21 -13.35 -3.32
C CYS A 17 -18.67 -14.46 -4.26
N GLU A 18 -19.26 -14.10 -5.40
CA GLU A 18 -19.60 -15.06 -6.43
C GLU A 18 -18.65 -14.90 -7.61
N HIS A 19 -18.00 -15.99 -8.05
CA HIS A 19 -17.14 -15.95 -9.22
C HIS A 19 -17.42 -17.14 -10.13
N LYS A 20 -17.71 -16.86 -11.41
CA LYS A 20 -18.05 -17.87 -12.42
C LYS A 20 -19.19 -18.80 -11.99
N GLY A 21 -20.24 -18.23 -11.37
CA GLY A 21 -21.41 -18.96 -10.87
C GLY A 21 -21.16 -19.80 -9.62
N LYS A 22 -20.00 -19.65 -8.95
CA LYS A 22 -19.67 -20.34 -7.70
C LYS A 22 -19.51 -19.34 -6.56
N SER A 23 -20.11 -19.65 -5.40
CA SER A 23 -19.90 -18.88 -4.19
C SER A 23 -18.53 -19.21 -3.59
N VAL A 24 -17.68 -18.20 -3.46
CA VAL A 24 -16.36 -18.25 -2.85
C VAL A 24 -16.47 -17.67 -1.45
N PHE A 25 -16.33 -18.53 -0.44
CA PHE A 25 -16.25 -18.12 0.95
C PHE A 25 -14.90 -17.45 1.24
N ILE A 26 -14.93 -16.25 1.81
CA ILE A 26 -13.72 -15.48 2.11
C ILE A 26 -13.34 -15.65 3.58
N GLY A 27 -14.31 -15.53 4.49
CA GLY A 27 -14.06 -15.66 5.91
C GLY A 27 -15.19 -15.12 6.80
N ARG A 28 -14.93 -15.12 8.10
CA ARG A 28 -15.74 -14.49 9.14
C ARG A 28 -14.86 -13.53 9.94
N TYR A 29 -15.39 -12.37 10.28
CA TYR A 29 -14.68 -11.27 10.90
C TYR A 29 -15.52 -10.67 12.02
N LEU A 30 -14.88 -10.00 12.98
CA LEU A 30 -15.57 -9.39 14.12
C LEU A 30 -16.32 -8.14 13.70
N THR A 31 -15.79 -7.41 12.71
CA THR A 31 -16.38 -6.14 12.27
C THR A 31 -16.81 -6.19 10.81
N GLU A 32 -17.85 -5.40 10.47
CA GLU A 32 -18.28 -5.25 9.07
C GLU A 32 -17.15 -4.70 8.20
N LYS A 33 -16.32 -3.82 8.77
CA LYS A 33 -15.21 -3.17 8.08
C LYS A 33 -14.13 -4.17 7.66
N GLU A 34 -13.70 -5.04 8.57
CA GLU A 34 -12.74 -6.11 8.26
C GLU A 34 -13.28 -7.07 7.20
N ALA A 35 -14.55 -7.46 7.32
CA ALA A 35 -15.19 -8.32 6.33
C ALA A 35 -15.25 -7.67 4.95
N GLY A 36 -15.55 -6.37 4.86
CA GLY A 36 -15.56 -5.64 3.60
C GLY A 36 -14.15 -5.48 3.01
N LEU A 37 -13.11 -5.30 3.84
CA LEU A 37 -11.73 -5.20 3.37
C LEU A 37 -11.25 -6.54 2.79
N ALA A 38 -11.58 -7.65 3.45
CA ALA A 38 -11.30 -8.98 2.95
C ALA A 38 -12.04 -9.28 1.64
N TYR A 39 -13.29 -8.81 1.51
CA TYR A 39 -14.04 -8.86 0.25
C TYR A 39 -13.34 -8.10 -0.86
N ASP A 40 -12.91 -6.87 -0.59
CA ASP A 40 -12.24 -6.03 -1.59
C ASP A 40 -10.92 -6.65 -2.06
N GLN A 41 -10.13 -7.22 -1.15
CA GLN A 41 -8.93 -7.97 -1.51
C GLN A 41 -9.25 -9.15 -2.43
N LYS A 42 -10.26 -9.96 -2.08
CA LYS A 42 -10.64 -11.11 -2.92
C LYS A 42 -11.23 -10.70 -4.26
N ALA A 43 -11.97 -9.60 -4.29
CA ALA A 43 -12.54 -9.04 -5.50
C ALA A 43 -11.45 -8.63 -6.50
N ILE A 44 -10.35 -8.04 -6.02
CA ILE A 44 -9.18 -7.70 -6.85
C ILE A 44 -8.54 -8.95 -7.43
N GLU A 45 -8.33 -10.00 -6.64
CA GLU A 45 -7.75 -11.27 -7.12
C GLU A 45 -8.60 -11.92 -8.22
N LEU A 46 -9.92 -11.78 -8.15
CA LEU A 46 -10.86 -12.47 -9.05
C LEU A 46 -11.23 -11.67 -10.30
N TRP A 47 -11.31 -10.34 -10.20
CA TRP A 47 -11.81 -9.48 -11.29
C TRP A 47 -10.80 -8.41 -11.77
N GLY A 48 -9.66 -8.26 -11.09
CA GLY A 48 -8.62 -7.29 -11.45
C GLY A 48 -9.17 -5.86 -11.53
N ASP A 49 -8.86 -5.16 -12.63
CA ASP A 49 -9.27 -3.76 -12.85
C ASP A 49 -10.79 -3.54 -12.92
N LYS A 50 -11.57 -4.61 -13.12
CA LYS A 50 -13.04 -4.56 -13.15
C LYS A 50 -13.67 -4.80 -11.77
N ALA A 51 -12.87 -5.01 -10.74
CA ALA A 51 -13.36 -5.27 -9.39
C ALA A 51 -14.14 -4.07 -8.83
N LYS A 52 -15.37 -4.33 -8.39
CA LYS A 52 -16.20 -3.34 -7.68
C LYS A 52 -15.97 -3.49 -6.17
N LEU A 53 -15.22 -2.56 -5.61
CA LEU A 53 -14.84 -2.55 -4.19
C LEU A 53 -15.85 -1.78 -3.33
N ASN A 54 -15.92 -2.14 -2.05
CA ASN A 54 -16.72 -1.48 -1.03
C ASN A 54 -16.05 -0.20 -0.51
N PHE A 55 -14.72 -0.21 -0.35
CA PHE A 55 -13.96 0.91 0.23
C PHE A 55 -13.24 1.80 -0.79
N GLY A 56 -13.59 1.66 -2.08
CA GLY A 56 -13.05 2.49 -3.15
C GLY A 56 -11.53 2.35 -3.35
N ASP A 57 -10.97 3.25 -4.17
CA ASP A 57 -9.62 3.10 -4.75
C ASP A 57 -8.47 3.26 -3.76
N TRP A 58 -8.77 3.44 -2.47
CA TRP A 58 -7.80 3.49 -1.38
C TRP A 58 -6.85 2.29 -1.38
N ASN A 59 -7.30 1.14 -1.89
CA ASN A 59 -6.47 -0.08 -2.03
C ASN A 59 -6.31 -0.57 -3.47
N ARG A 60 -6.84 0.13 -4.49
CA ARG A 60 -6.63 -0.23 -5.91
C ARG A 60 -5.20 -0.01 -6.38
N SER A 61 -4.42 0.76 -5.64
CA SER A 61 -3.23 1.32 -6.23
C SER A 61 -2.03 0.38 -6.13
N THR A 62 -1.97 -0.51 -7.12
CA THR A 62 -0.80 -0.72 -7.97
C THR A 62 -0.32 0.57 -8.66
N SER A 63 -1.07 1.68 -8.57
CA SER A 63 -0.54 3.00 -8.94
C SER A 63 0.67 3.31 -8.06
N LEU A 64 1.78 3.60 -8.74
CA LEU A 64 3.02 4.06 -8.13
C LEU A 64 2.78 5.16 -7.08
N GLN A 65 1.72 5.97 -7.26
CA GLN A 65 1.32 7.02 -6.34
C GLN A 65 0.93 6.51 -4.95
N LEU A 66 0.19 5.40 -4.82
CA LEU A 66 -0.17 4.88 -3.49
C LEU A 66 0.99 4.13 -2.85
N LYS A 67 1.83 3.44 -3.65
CA LYS A 67 3.10 2.90 -3.17
C LYS A 67 3.97 4.01 -2.58
N CYS A 68 4.03 5.16 -3.25
CA CYS A 68 4.77 6.34 -2.79
C CYS A 68 4.04 7.18 -1.74
N TYR A 69 2.72 7.02 -1.57
CA TYR A 69 1.95 7.64 -0.50
C TYR A 69 2.07 6.85 0.81
N LYS A 70 2.16 5.51 0.74
CA LYS A 70 2.51 4.64 1.89
C LYS A 70 3.90 4.95 2.44
N LEU A 71 4.81 5.48 1.61
CA LEU A 71 6.09 6.02 2.04
C LEU A 71 5.94 7.27 2.93
N CYS A 72 4.85 8.05 2.83
CA CYS A 72 4.61 9.13 3.79
C CYS A 72 4.04 8.62 5.14
N SER A 73 3.88 7.30 5.31
CA SER A 73 3.50 6.70 6.60
C SER A 73 4.65 6.80 7.60
N PRO A 74 4.39 6.98 8.91
CA PRO A 74 5.40 6.88 9.96
C PRO A 74 6.20 5.58 9.93
N ASP A 75 5.60 4.49 9.42
CA ASP A 75 6.26 3.19 9.29
C ASP A 75 7.48 3.19 8.34
N PHE A 76 7.58 4.20 7.48
CA PHE A 76 8.68 4.39 6.54
C PHE A 76 9.55 5.60 6.90
N ASP A 77 9.33 6.21 8.07
CA ASP A 77 10.13 7.33 8.55
C ASP A 77 11.59 6.92 8.75
N GLY A 78 12.52 7.78 8.31
CA GLY A 78 13.96 7.51 8.37
C GLY A 78 14.50 6.47 7.37
N LEU A 79 13.68 5.87 6.50
CA LEU A 79 14.17 4.96 5.47
C LEU A 79 14.82 5.69 4.30
N THR A 80 15.87 5.09 3.74
CA THR A 80 16.44 5.53 2.46
C THR A 80 15.54 5.12 1.29
N GLN A 81 15.62 5.86 0.18
CA GLN A 81 14.86 5.56 -1.05
C GLN A 81 15.17 4.17 -1.63
N GLU A 82 16.35 3.63 -1.35
CA GLU A 82 16.77 2.28 -1.74
C GLU A 82 16.07 1.21 -0.90
N GLN A 83 16.04 1.38 0.42
CA GLN A 83 15.34 0.48 1.36
C GLN A 83 13.83 0.48 1.10
N ALA A 84 13.24 1.66 0.92
CA ALA A 84 11.86 1.84 0.49
C ALA A 84 11.57 1.13 -0.85
N GLY A 85 12.49 1.23 -1.81
CA GLY A 85 12.42 0.55 -3.11
C GLY A 85 12.41 -0.96 -2.99
N ALA A 86 13.26 -1.52 -2.15
CA ALA A 86 13.34 -2.95 -1.89
C ALA A 86 12.04 -3.49 -1.28
N ILE A 87 11.46 -2.80 -0.29
CA ILE A 87 10.21 -3.21 0.37
C ILE A 87 9.02 -3.16 -0.60
N LEU A 88 8.97 -2.13 -1.45
CA LEU A 88 7.86 -1.91 -2.38
C LEU A 88 8.01 -2.61 -3.74
N GLY A 89 9.16 -3.26 -3.97
CA GLY A 89 9.50 -3.92 -5.24
C GLY A 89 9.57 -2.96 -6.43
N VAL A 90 10.08 -1.74 -6.21
CA VAL A 90 10.19 -0.69 -7.23
C VAL A 90 11.58 -0.04 -7.19
N SER A 91 12.05 0.47 -8.33
CA SER A 91 13.35 1.14 -8.38
C SER A 91 13.34 2.46 -7.59
N ALA A 92 14.44 2.75 -6.89
CA ALA A 92 14.61 4.00 -6.15
C ALA A 92 14.39 5.27 -7.01
N PRO A 93 14.83 5.33 -8.29
CA PRO A 93 14.49 6.44 -9.18
C PRO A 93 12.98 6.60 -9.44
N THR A 94 12.25 5.50 -9.51
CA THR A 94 10.79 5.50 -9.70
C THR A 94 10.09 6.09 -8.47
N ILE A 95 10.52 5.70 -7.28
CA ILE A 95 10.08 6.31 -6.01
C ILE A 95 10.37 7.80 -6.00
N PHE A 96 11.61 8.21 -6.31
CA PHE A 96 12.01 9.61 -6.30
C PHE A 96 11.13 10.49 -7.19
N LYS A 97 10.84 10.04 -8.42
CA LYS A 97 9.97 10.77 -9.36
C LYS A 97 8.55 10.95 -8.82
N ALA A 98 7.99 9.90 -8.23
CA ALA A 98 6.65 9.92 -7.67
C ALA A 98 6.55 10.75 -6.39
N LEU A 99 7.52 10.63 -5.47
CA LEU A 99 7.60 11.47 -4.28
C LEU A 99 7.68 12.95 -4.63
N ARG A 100 8.50 13.32 -5.64
CA ARG A 100 8.58 14.71 -6.13
C ARG A 100 7.24 15.23 -6.68
N GLY A 101 6.47 14.36 -7.33
CA GLY A 101 5.14 14.70 -7.83
C GLY A 101 4.12 14.90 -6.70
N LEU A 102 4.19 14.10 -5.65
CA LEU A 102 3.34 14.22 -4.46
C LEU A 102 3.70 15.46 -3.63
N GLN A 103 4.99 15.71 -3.40
CA GLN A 103 5.49 16.89 -2.69
C GLN A 103 4.98 18.20 -3.31
N LYS A 104 4.94 18.28 -4.65
CA LYS A 104 4.39 19.45 -5.36
C LYS A 104 2.90 19.68 -5.12
N LYS A 105 2.14 18.62 -4.86
CA LYS A 105 0.69 18.69 -4.65
C LYS A 105 0.33 18.91 -3.18
N CYS A 106 1.10 18.32 -2.26
CA CYS A 106 0.86 18.33 -0.82
C CYS A 106 2.19 18.45 -0.07
N PRO A 107 2.76 19.66 0.06
CA PRO A 107 4.07 19.87 0.69
C PRO A 107 4.06 19.53 2.20
N ASP A 108 2.92 19.67 2.86
CA ASP A 108 2.78 19.53 4.32
C ASP A 108 2.77 18.07 4.80
N ILE A 109 2.65 17.10 3.88
CA ILE A 109 2.49 15.67 4.18
C ILE A 109 3.84 14.91 4.14
N PHE A 110 4.96 15.58 3.87
CA PHE A 110 6.24 14.92 3.64
C PHE A 110 7.17 14.95 4.86
N PRO A 111 7.33 13.83 5.61
CA PRO A 111 8.50 13.63 6.45
C PRO A 111 9.73 13.46 5.56
N ILE A 112 10.85 14.03 5.97
CA ILE A 112 12.01 14.34 5.12
C ILE A 112 12.78 13.05 4.76
N TYR A 113 12.57 12.53 3.55
CA TYR A 113 13.41 11.47 2.98
C TYR A 113 14.85 11.95 2.79
N GLN A 114 15.78 11.43 3.59
CA GLN A 114 17.19 11.74 3.43
C GLN A 114 17.76 11.01 2.21
N ARG A 115 18.27 11.76 1.24
CA ARG A 115 19.10 11.19 0.17
C ARG A 115 20.33 10.57 0.83
N LYS A 116 20.70 9.36 0.39
CA LYS A 116 21.99 8.76 0.77
C LYS A 116 23.07 9.80 0.44
N PRO A 117 23.91 10.21 1.41
CA PRO A 117 25.01 11.10 1.11
C PRO A 117 25.84 10.46 -0.01
N LYS A 118 26.16 11.23 -1.05
CA LYS A 118 27.11 10.77 -2.07
C LYS A 118 28.37 10.39 -1.31
N THR A 119 28.74 9.12 -1.44
CA THR A 119 29.90 8.46 -0.84
C THR A 119 31.01 9.42 -0.41
N GLN A 120 31.41 9.24 0.85
CA GLN A 120 32.55 9.77 1.62
C GLN A 120 33.90 9.68 0.89
N ARG A 121 34.03 10.17 -0.34
CA ARG A 121 35.25 10.02 -1.14
C ARG A 121 36.36 11.00 -0.72
N TYR A 122 36.09 11.89 0.24
CA TYR A 122 37.03 12.89 0.70
C TYR A 122 37.81 12.48 1.97
N GLU A 123 37.26 11.58 2.80
CA GLU A 123 37.93 11.21 4.06
C GLU A 123 39.07 10.19 3.86
N ASP A 124 39.02 9.39 2.80
CA ASP A 124 40.09 8.42 2.48
C ASP A 124 41.38 9.08 1.96
N TRP A 125 41.33 10.35 1.50
CA TRP A 125 42.52 11.06 1.01
C TRP A 125 43.34 11.71 2.13
N VAL A 126 42.72 11.99 3.28
CA VAL A 126 43.38 12.70 4.40
C VAL A 126 44.16 11.74 5.30
N VAL A 127 43.84 10.44 5.28
CA VAL A 127 44.51 9.41 6.11
C VAL A 127 45.71 8.75 5.40
N ALA A 128 45.88 8.98 4.09
CA ALA A 128 47.00 8.45 3.30
C ALA A 128 48.16 9.45 3.15
N LYS A 129 48.40 10.30 4.15
CA LYS A 129 49.53 11.24 4.20
C LYS A 129 50.59 10.78 5.19
#